data_AF-A0A523M6N4-F1
#
_entry.id   AF-A0A523M6N4-F1
#
_cell.length_a   1.000
_cell.length_b   1.000
_cell.length_c   1.000
_cell.angle_alpha   90.00
_cell.angle_beta   90.00
_cell.angle_gamma   90.00
#
_symmetry.space_group_name_H-M   'P 1'
#
loop_
_entity.id
_entity.type
_entity.pdbx_description
1 polymer ?
#
loop_
_entity_poly.entity_id
_entity_poly.type
_entity_poly.pdbx_seq_one_letter_code
_entity_poly.pdbx_strand_id
1 'polypeptide(L)'
;MGRVGIGIDFGTTNSAAAFYDGEQITMVQLEGDDPIMPSAMYIDADLQTLTGQRAIDEYIEVNTGRTVELVSEVIGTATLAVGGGGAASREPPETLSKLVYGQAMKDCGLKGRLFRGTKRLLGDPNVRRLMVFDHPFRLVALLTPILMRIQNAIAAAVTESGHGYTGHPVNFEGRHARRNQLALRRLGEAYRHAGVKQHQFYPEPVAATMSYVHDRPDVGDLVLTVDFGGGTLDFCVLRRSGTGFRVVATHGVALGGDHIDQRLYRELLFPALGKGEMWRRRGFDKEEIETRFPFEDYEELLVNWAVTYLLNQNRYTTPVMDCIEQNGPAAVKFRRLRELIKQNHSYLLFQAIKDFKAELSTAESAVLDIPEIDVEIPLTRREFEHLIADLLEQVRRGITDTLERAGVADNSVDLVLRTGGSSLIPAVKDILEERFSGRVVDHDPFTSVAAGLAIADYYSYQHA
;
A
#
# COMPACT_ATOMS: atom_id res chain seq x y z
N MET A 1 27.56 17.87 -26.00
CA MET A 1 26.30 17.72 -25.25
C MET A 1 26.54 16.63 -24.22
N GLY A 2 26.43 16.97 -22.94
CA GLY A 2 26.75 16.05 -21.84
C GLY A 2 25.73 14.93 -21.78
N ARG A 3 26.21 13.73 -21.42
CA ARG A 3 25.36 12.61 -21.03
C ARG A 3 24.49 13.04 -19.84
N VAL A 4 23.25 12.56 -19.76
CA VAL A 4 22.40 12.76 -18.58
C VAL A 4 22.04 11.39 -18.00
N GLY A 5 22.18 11.23 -16.69
CA GLY A 5 21.72 10.05 -15.98
C GLY A 5 20.27 10.21 -15.57
N ILE A 6 19.44 9.18 -15.74
CA ILE A 6 18.02 9.17 -15.40
C ILE A 6 17.75 8.09 -14.37
N GLY A 7 17.09 8.48 -13.27
CA GLY A 7 16.68 7.59 -12.21
C GLY A 7 15.16 7.57 -12.04
N ILE A 8 14.56 6.38 -12.04
CA ILE A 8 13.12 6.21 -11.82
C ILE A 8 12.90 5.29 -10.61
N ASP A 9 12.36 5.87 -9.54
CA ASP A 9 11.86 5.13 -8.40
C ASP A 9 10.33 4.96 -8.51
N PHE A 10 9.91 3.76 -8.89
CA PHE A 10 8.50 3.37 -8.83
C PHE A 10 8.21 2.68 -7.50
N GLY A 11 7.89 3.42 -6.46
CA GLY A 11 7.58 2.86 -5.15
C GLY A 11 6.18 2.26 -5.05
N THR A 12 5.89 1.65 -3.91
CA THR A 12 4.59 1.02 -3.63
C THR A 12 3.48 2.03 -3.33
N THR A 13 3.85 3.14 -2.67
CA THR A 13 2.91 4.17 -2.23
C THR A 13 3.11 5.47 -2.99
N ASN A 14 4.36 5.85 -3.21
CA ASN A 14 4.78 7.05 -3.92
C ASN A 14 5.89 6.69 -4.92
N SER A 15 6.01 7.48 -5.97
CA SER A 15 7.02 7.37 -7.01
C SER A 15 7.75 8.70 -7.16
N ALA A 16 9.03 8.64 -7.52
CA ALA A 16 9.86 9.81 -7.80
C ALA A 16 10.75 9.56 -9.03
N ALA A 17 11.19 10.63 -9.67
CA ALA A 17 12.16 10.55 -10.76
C ALA A 17 13.15 11.71 -10.67
N ALA A 18 14.39 11.47 -11.09
CA ALA A 18 15.45 12.47 -11.06
C ALA A 18 16.33 12.35 -12.30
N PHE A 19 17.04 13.43 -12.62
CA PHE A 19 18.13 13.39 -13.58
C PHE A 19 19.39 14.06 -13.02
N TYR A 20 20.54 13.62 -13.52
CA TYR A 20 21.86 14.11 -13.12
C TYR A 20 22.68 14.46 -14.36
N ASP A 21 23.17 15.70 -14.44
CA ASP A 21 23.94 16.22 -15.58
C ASP A 21 25.46 16.09 -15.43
N GLY A 22 25.92 15.55 -14.29
CA GLY A 22 27.33 15.45 -13.92
C GLY A 22 27.78 16.48 -12.88
N GLU A 23 26.94 17.47 -12.59
CA GLU A 23 27.19 18.49 -11.56
C GLU A 23 26.07 18.54 -10.53
N GLN A 24 24.81 18.61 -10.98
CA GLN A 24 23.65 18.78 -10.10
C GLN A 24 22.58 17.71 -10.34
N ILE A 25 22.02 17.21 -9.23
CA ILE A 25 20.83 16.35 -9.25
C ILE A 25 19.59 17.24 -9.29
N THR A 26 18.71 16.98 -10.24
CA THR A 26 17.43 17.69 -10.37
C THR A 26 16.28 16.69 -10.30
N MET A 27 15.34 16.94 -9.40
CA MET A 27 14.12 16.16 -9.29
C MET A 27 13.14 16.54 -10.40
N VAL A 28 12.51 15.53 -11.01
CA VAL A 28 11.46 15.71 -12.01
C VAL A 28 10.15 16.00 -11.31
N GLN A 29 9.49 17.10 -11.68
CA GLN A 29 8.20 17.45 -11.13
C GLN A 29 7.12 16.51 -11.69
N LEU A 30 6.50 15.73 -10.81
CA LEU A 30 5.52 14.71 -11.21
C LEU A 30 4.08 15.15 -10.89
N GLU A 31 3.87 15.95 -9.85
CA GLU A 31 2.57 16.50 -9.42
C GLU A 31 2.62 18.03 -9.32
N GLY A 32 2.36 18.74 -10.42
CA GLY A 32 2.49 20.19 -10.43
C GLY A 32 3.93 20.62 -10.15
N ASP A 33 4.17 21.21 -8.98
CA ASP A 33 5.50 21.60 -8.47
C ASP A 33 6.07 20.62 -7.43
N ASP A 34 5.43 19.46 -7.23
CA ASP A 34 5.90 18.40 -6.32
C ASP A 34 6.65 17.29 -7.09
N PRO A 35 7.89 16.95 -6.69
CA PRO A 35 8.65 15.85 -7.29
C PRO A 35 8.14 14.45 -6.92
N ILE A 36 7.24 14.33 -5.97
CA ILE A 36 6.69 13.08 -5.46
C ILE A 36 5.27 12.90 -5.99
N MET A 37 4.99 11.74 -6.58
CA MET A 37 3.67 11.38 -7.07
C MET A 37 3.14 10.15 -6.35
N PRO A 38 1.89 10.14 -5.84
CA PRO A 38 1.26 8.92 -5.37
C PRO A 38 1.25 7.82 -6.45
N SER A 39 1.64 6.60 -6.11
CA SER A 39 1.57 5.43 -7.00
C SER A 39 0.12 4.91 -7.07
N ALA A 40 -0.76 5.75 -7.60
CA ALA A 40 -2.19 5.54 -7.68
C ALA A 40 -2.67 5.55 -9.13
N MET A 41 -3.66 4.71 -9.43
CA MET A 41 -4.34 4.67 -10.72
C MET A 41 -5.84 4.53 -10.49
N TYR A 42 -6.61 5.37 -11.16
CA TYR A 42 -8.07 5.27 -11.20
C TYR A 42 -8.49 4.85 -12.60
N ILE A 43 -9.43 3.92 -12.69
CA ILE A 43 -10.02 3.45 -13.95
C ILE A 43 -11.53 3.54 -13.85
N ASP A 44 -12.16 4.32 -14.74
CA ASP A 44 -13.61 4.41 -14.81
C ASP A 44 -14.26 3.26 -15.59
N ALA A 45 -15.59 3.26 -15.66
CA ALA A 45 -16.35 2.25 -16.40
C ALA A 45 -16.08 2.25 -17.91
N ASP A 46 -15.65 3.39 -18.48
CA ASP A 46 -15.26 3.55 -19.89
C ASP A 46 -13.77 3.23 -20.12
N LEU A 47 -13.10 2.66 -19.11
CA LEU A 47 -11.70 2.28 -19.09
C LEU A 47 -10.73 3.45 -19.30
N GLN A 48 -11.16 4.69 -19.04
CA GLN A 48 -10.27 5.85 -18.99
C GLN A 48 -9.47 5.83 -17.70
N THR A 49 -8.22 6.26 -17.79
CA THR A 49 -7.27 6.12 -16.70
C THR A 49 -6.80 7.48 -16.20
N LEU A 50 -6.85 7.69 -14.90
CA LEU A 50 -6.15 8.77 -14.20
C LEU A 50 -5.03 8.18 -13.34
N THR A 51 -4.02 8.99 -13.01
CA THR A 51 -2.89 8.56 -12.18
C THR A 51 -2.56 9.63 -11.14
N GLY A 52 -1.83 9.25 -10.09
CA GLY A 52 -1.32 10.18 -9.09
C GLY A 52 -2.40 10.75 -8.16
N GLN A 53 -2.22 11.99 -7.70
CA GLN A 53 -3.16 12.65 -6.78
C GLN A 53 -4.53 12.82 -7.43
N ARG A 54 -4.57 13.19 -8.71
CA ARG A 54 -5.82 13.34 -9.48
C ARG A 54 -6.65 12.06 -9.55
N ALA A 55 -6.01 10.88 -9.50
CA ALA A 55 -6.72 9.60 -9.42
C ALA A 55 -7.39 9.37 -8.06
N ILE A 56 -6.77 9.86 -6.99
CA ILE A 56 -7.30 9.77 -5.63
C ILE A 56 -8.48 10.74 -5.49
N ASP A 57 -8.30 11.99 -5.93
CA ASP A 57 -9.32 13.04 -5.84
C ASP A 57 -10.59 12.64 -6.61
N GLU A 58 -10.44 12.17 -7.86
CA GLU A 58 -11.55 11.66 -8.66
C GLU A 58 -12.28 10.52 -7.95
N TYR A 59 -11.54 9.55 -7.39
CA TYR A 59 -12.16 8.43 -6.68
C TYR A 59 -12.98 8.90 -5.47
N ILE A 60 -12.47 9.86 -4.70
CA ILE A 60 -13.19 10.44 -3.56
C ILE A 60 -14.44 11.15 -4.05
N GLU A 61 -14.33 12.01 -5.07
CA GLU A 61 -15.43 12.80 -5.60
C GLU A 61 -16.59 11.92 -6.09
N VAL A 62 -16.29 10.88 -6.88
CA VAL A 62 -17.34 10.04 -7.49
C VAL A 62 -17.88 8.95 -6.55
N ASN A 63 -17.13 8.57 -5.50
CA ASN A 63 -17.53 7.50 -4.59
C ASN A 63 -18.24 8.01 -3.33
N THR A 64 -17.92 9.23 -2.88
CA THR A 64 -18.54 9.82 -1.68
C THR A 64 -20.02 10.09 -1.91
N GLY A 65 -20.87 9.65 -0.98
CA GLY A 65 -22.32 9.85 -1.03
C GLY A 65 -23.06 9.05 -2.11
N ARG A 66 -22.36 8.24 -2.92
CA ARG A 66 -23.03 7.48 -3.99
C ARG A 66 -23.92 6.37 -3.43
N THR A 67 -24.97 6.03 -4.17
CA THR A 67 -25.77 4.85 -3.88
C THR A 67 -25.02 3.57 -4.27
N VAL A 68 -24.93 2.63 -3.33
CA VAL A 68 -24.36 1.29 -3.53
C VAL A 68 -25.45 0.35 -4.03
N GLU A 69 -25.26 -0.20 -5.23
CA GLU A 69 -26.23 -1.08 -5.87
C GLU A 69 -25.66 -2.50 -5.96
N LEU A 70 -25.96 -3.31 -4.95
CA LEU A 70 -25.48 -4.70 -4.88
C LEU A 70 -26.33 -5.63 -5.75
N VAL A 71 -25.68 -6.30 -6.70
CA VAL A 71 -26.29 -7.34 -7.52
C VAL A 71 -25.55 -8.65 -7.26
N SER A 72 -26.32 -9.73 -7.07
CA SER A 72 -25.75 -11.08 -6.97
C SER A 72 -25.23 -11.54 -8.33
N GLU A 73 -23.97 -11.93 -8.38
CA GLU A 73 -23.37 -12.50 -9.57
C GLU A 73 -23.77 -13.99 -9.70
N VAL A 74 -24.30 -14.37 -10.87
CA VAL A 74 -24.62 -15.78 -11.16
C VAL A 74 -23.29 -16.50 -11.42
N ILE A 75 -22.88 -17.38 -10.50
CA ILE A 75 -21.61 -18.12 -10.61
C ILE A 75 -21.78 -19.37 -11.51
N GLY A 76 -23.01 -19.71 -11.90
CA GLY A 76 -23.29 -20.67 -12.97
C GLY A 76 -24.73 -21.18 -12.94
N THR A 77 -25.13 -21.93 -13.95
CA THR A 77 -26.37 -22.73 -13.97
C THR A 77 -26.05 -24.14 -13.48
N ALA A 78 -26.69 -24.57 -12.39
CA ALA A 78 -26.68 -26.00 -12.05
C ALA A 78 -27.84 -26.66 -12.79
N THR A 79 -27.51 -27.60 -13.66
CA THR A 79 -28.49 -28.49 -14.29
C THR A 79 -28.71 -29.68 -13.36
N LEU A 80 -29.82 -29.69 -12.63
CA LEU A 80 -30.24 -30.85 -11.86
C LEU A 80 -31.14 -31.71 -12.74
N ALA A 81 -30.70 -32.93 -13.04
CA ALA A 81 -31.56 -33.94 -13.64
C ALA A 81 -32.51 -34.46 -12.55
N VAL A 82 -33.80 -34.09 -12.63
CA VAL A 82 -34.81 -34.64 -11.73
C VAL A 82 -35.36 -35.92 -12.38
N GLY A 83 -34.77 -37.06 -12.03
CA GLY A 83 -35.23 -38.37 -12.49
C GLY A 83 -36.18 -39.01 -11.49
N GLY A 84 -37.47 -39.07 -11.83
CA GLY A 84 -38.47 -39.85 -11.11
C GLY A 84 -38.74 -41.20 -11.78
N GLY A 85 -38.11 -42.26 -11.27
CA GLY A 85 -38.72 -43.60 -11.11
C GLY A 85 -38.85 -44.53 -12.33
N GLY A 86 -38.09 -45.64 -12.29
CA GLY A 86 -38.46 -46.92 -12.92
C GLY A 86 -37.60 -47.32 -14.12
N ALA A 87 -37.03 -48.52 -14.09
CA ALA A 87 -36.12 -49.08 -15.11
C ALA A 87 -36.79 -49.40 -16.48
N ALA A 88 -37.84 -48.69 -16.89
CA ALA A 88 -38.62 -49.00 -18.10
C ALA A 88 -39.17 -47.79 -18.89
N SER A 89 -38.81 -46.54 -18.56
CA SER A 89 -39.22 -45.35 -19.35
C SER A 89 -38.06 -44.83 -20.22
N ARG A 90 -38.36 -44.55 -21.50
CA ARG A 90 -37.46 -44.01 -22.54
C ARG A 90 -37.71 -42.51 -22.78
N GLU A 91 -38.04 -41.74 -21.75
CA GLU A 91 -38.18 -40.29 -21.87
C GLU A 91 -36.86 -39.59 -21.48
N PRO A 92 -36.45 -38.52 -22.20
CA PRO A 92 -35.30 -37.73 -21.79
C PRO A 92 -35.58 -37.09 -20.41
N PRO A 93 -34.59 -37.03 -19.50
CA PRO A 93 -34.80 -36.38 -18.21
C PRO A 93 -35.14 -34.89 -18.40
N GLU A 94 -36.21 -34.41 -17.78
CA GLU A 94 -36.50 -32.98 -17.71
C GLU A 94 -35.36 -32.27 -16.95
N THR A 95 -34.68 -31.37 -17.65
CA THR A 95 -33.59 -30.55 -17.10
C THR A 95 -34.16 -29.25 -16.56
N LEU A 96 -34.25 -29.13 -15.23
CA LEU A 96 -34.49 -27.85 -14.56
C LEU A 96 -33.15 -27.14 -14.36
N SER A 97 -32.92 -26.10 -15.16
CA SER A 97 -31.79 -25.17 -14.97
C SER A 97 -32.13 -24.22 -13.83
N LYS A 98 -31.48 -24.38 -12.66
CA LYS A 98 -31.58 -23.41 -11.57
C LYS A 98 -30.33 -22.52 -11.60
N LEU A 99 -30.53 -21.21 -11.67
CA LEU A 99 -29.45 -20.24 -11.52
C LEU A 99 -28.83 -20.41 -10.13
N VAL A 100 -27.55 -20.73 -10.06
CA VAL A 100 -26.77 -20.74 -8.82
C VAL A 100 -26.16 -19.36 -8.68
N TYR A 101 -26.83 -18.52 -7.88
CA TYR A 101 -26.25 -17.28 -7.38
C TYR A 101 -25.11 -17.68 -6.45
N GLY A 102 -23.88 -17.32 -6.80
CA GLY A 102 -22.80 -17.44 -5.84
C GLY A 102 -22.72 -16.18 -5.01
N GLN A 103 -22.11 -16.27 -3.82
CA GLN A 103 -22.05 -15.18 -2.85
C GLN A 103 -21.23 -13.95 -3.29
N ALA A 104 -20.83 -13.85 -4.57
CA ALA A 104 -20.15 -12.67 -5.09
C ALA A 104 -21.19 -11.56 -5.33
N MET A 105 -21.20 -10.54 -4.48
CA MET A 105 -21.97 -9.32 -4.68
C MET A 105 -21.11 -8.30 -5.43
N LYS A 106 -21.61 -7.83 -6.57
CA LYS A 106 -20.99 -6.74 -7.35
C LYS A 106 -21.74 -5.44 -7.09
N ASP A 107 -21.00 -4.35 -6.98
CA ASP A 107 -21.58 -3.01 -6.93
C ASP A 107 -21.69 -2.42 -8.34
N CYS A 108 -22.91 -2.33 -8.86
CA CYS A 108 -23.19 -1.75 -10.17
C CYS A 108 -23.17 -0.22 -10.18
N GLY A 109 -23.27 0.42 -9.00
CA GLY A 109 -23.21 1.87 -8.87
C GLY A 109 -21.79 2.44 -8.91
N LEU A 110 -20.77 1.58 -8.90
CA LEU A 110 -19.37 1.99 -8.86
C LEU A 110 -18.96 2.67 -10.19
N LYS A 111 -18.56 3.94 -10.13
CA LYS A 111 -18.16 4.74 -11.31
C LYS A 111 -16.74 4.47 -11.78
N GLY A 112 -15.87 4.06 -10.85
CA GLY A 112 -14.48 3.71 -11.14
C GLY A 112 -13.80 3.00 -9.99
N ARG A 113 -12.65 2.41 -10.27
CA ARG A 113 -11.82 1.68 -9.30
C ARG A 113 -10.50 2.39 -9.11
N LEU A 114 -10.16 2.65 -7.84
CA LEU A 114 -8.84 3.09 -7.42
C LEU A 114 -7.94 1.88 -7.14
N PHE A 115 -6.73 1.90 -7.72
CA PHE A 115 -5.68 0.92 -7.51
C PHE A 115 -4.49 1.61 -6.84
N ARG A 116 -4.03 1.03 -5.73
CA ARG A 116 -2.84 1.45 -4.98
C ARG A 116 -2.04 0.22 -4.56
N GLY A 117 -0.73 0.37 -4.35
CA GLY A 117 0.11 -0.74 -3.86
C GLY A 117 0.26 -1.90 -4.85
N THR A 118 -0.01 -1.68 -6.15
CA THR A 118 0.03 -2.72 -7.18
C THR A 118 1.42 -3.33 -7.36
N LYS A 119 2.50 -2.63 -6.97
CA LYS A 119 3.88 -3.15 -6.94
C LYS A 119 4.02 -4.42 -6.10
N ARG A 120 3.27 -4.55 -4.99
CA ARG A 120 3.30 -5.72 -4.09
C ARG A 120 2.87 -7.01 -4.79
N LEU A 121 1.95 -6.89 -5.73
CA LEU A 121 1.35 -8.02 -6.44
C LEU A 121 2.27 -8.57 -7.55
N LEU A 122 3.36 -7.87 -7.87
CA LEU A 122 4.24 -8.25 -8.99
C LEU A 122 4.92 -9.60 -8.76
N GLY A 123 5.27 -9.92 -7.52
CA GLY A 123 5.92 -11.18 -7.13
C GLY A 123 4.97 -12.38 -7.03
N ASP A 124 3.66 -12.17 -7.05
CA ASP A 124 2.66 -13.23 -6.84
C ASP A 124 2.28 -13.93 -8.17
N PRO A 125 2.53 -15.24 -8.32
CA PRO A 125 2.17 -16.01 -9.51
C PRO A 125 0.67 -16.29 -9.65
N ASN A 126 -0.10 -16.22 -8.56
CA ASN A 126 -1.55 -16.43 -8.54
C ASN A 126 -2.28 -15.18 -9.02
N VAL A 127 -1.74 -14.00 -8.76
CA VAL A 127 -2.29 -12.74 -9.25
C VAL A 127 -1.77 -12.48 -10.67
N ARG A 128 -2.42 -13.08 -11.67
CA ARG A 128 -2.10 -12.84 -13.09
C ARG A 128 -2.90 -11.70 -13.69
N ARG A 129 -4.16 -11.59 -13.29
CA ARG A 129 -5.09 -10.56 -13.74
C ARG A 129 -5.93 -10.09 -12.56
N LEU A 130 -6.24 -8.79 -12.55
CA LEU A 130 -7.21 -8.19 -11.65
C LEU A 130 -8.42 -7.79 -12.49
N MET A 131 -9.61 -8.04 -11.96
CA MET A 131 -10.84 -7.58 -12.61
C MET A 131 -10.97 -6.08 -12.43
N VAL A 132 -11.16 -5.33 -13.52
CA VAL A 132 -11.65 -3.96 -13.50
C VAL A 132 -13.06 -4.06 -14.06
N PHE A 133 -14.06 -3.97 -13.19
CA PHE A 133 -15.43 -4.35 -13.51
C PHE A 133 -15.50 -5.79 -14.06
N ASP A 134 -15.94 -5.96 -15.30
CA ASP A 134 -16.02 -7.23 -16.05
C ASP A 134 -14.81 -7.49 -16.96
N HIS A 135 -13.83 -6.59 -16.97
CA HIS A 135 -12.64 -6.70 -17.80
C HIS A 135 -11.42 -7.22 -17.01
N PRO A 136 -10.77 -8.32 -17.44
CA PRO A 136 -9.60 -8.85 -16.75
C PRO A 136 -8.31 -8.13 -17.21
N PHE A 137 -7.74 -7.27 -16.36
CA PHE A 137 -6.50 -6.54 -16.62
C PHE A 137 -5.28 -7.28 -16.11
N ARG A 138 -4.21 -7.34 -16.92
CA ARG A 138 -2.88 -7.78 -16.42
C ARG A 138 -2.32 -6.72 -15.48
N LEU A 139 -1.58 -7.13 -14.45
CA LEU A 139 -0.87 -6.18 -13.56
C LEU A 139 0.00 -5.20 -14.35
N VAL A 140 0.69 -5.68 -15.38
CA VAL A 140 1.51 -4.85 -16.28
C VAL A 140 0.70 -3.66 -16.83
N ALA A 141 -0.52 -3.91 -17.31
CA ALA A 141 -1.38 -2.87 -17.89
C ALA A 141 -1.86 -1.84 -16.85
N LEU A 142 -1.96 -2.23 -15.57
CA LEU A 142 -2.30 -1.32 -14.47
C LEU A 142 -1.11 -0.46 -14.02
N LEU A 143 0.12 -0.90 -14.32
CA LEU A 143 1.33 -0.13 -13.99
C LEU A 143 1.71 0.84 -15.11
N THR A 144 1.52 0.43 -16.36
CA THR A 144 1.98 1.17 -17.53
C THR A 144 1.55 2.65 -17.52
N PRO A 145 0.30 3.03 -17.20
CA PRO A 145 -0.10 4.45 -17.23
C PRO A 145 0.64 5.32 -16.21
N ILE A 146 0.93 4.78 -15.02
CA ILE A 146 1.73 5.49 -14.00
C ILE A 146 3.15 5.73 -14.54
N LEU A 147 3.76 4.69 -15.12
CA LEU A 147 5.11 4.76 -15.67
C LEU A 147 5.17 5.66 -16.92
N MET A 148 4.12 5.67 -17.75
CA MET A 148 4.00 6.58 -18.90
C MET A 148 3.97 8.03 -18.45
N ARG A 149 3.21 8.35 -17.39
CA ARG A 149 3.19 9.70 -16.82
C ARG A 149 4.58 10.14 -16.37
N ILE A 150 5.29 9.28 -15.64
CA ILE A 150 6.67 9.55 -15.21
C ILE A 150 7.58 9.78 -16.42
N GLN A 151 7.51 8.89 -17.43
CA GLN A 151 8.33 9.01 -18.63
C GLN A 151 8.04 10.27 -19.43
N ASN A 152 6.77 10.69 -19.52
CA ASN A 152 6.39 11.93 -20.19
C ASN A 152 6.92 13.16 -19.44
N ALA A 153 6.89 13.14 -18.10
CA ALA A 153 7.46 14.21 -17.28
C ALA A 153 8.99 14.30 -17.46
N ILE A 154 9.69 13.15 -17.48
CA ILE A 154 11.13 13.09 -17.78
C ILE A 154 11.39 13.65 -19.18
N ALA A 155 10.66 13.20 -20.21
CA ALA A 155 10.86 13.66 -21.59
C ALA A 155 10.57 15.16 -21.78
N ALA A 156 9.75 15.77 -20.92
CA ALA A 156 9.53 17.21 -20.90
C ALA A 156 10.69 17.98 -20.23
N ALA A 157 11.38 17.34 -19.27
CA ALA A 157 12.47 17.94 -18.50
C ALA A 157 13.86 17.77 -19.15
N VAL A 158 14.09 16.67 -19.88
CA VAL A 158 15.40 16.34 -20.48
C VAL A 158 15.30 15.99 -21.97
N THR A 159 16.27 16.47 -22.75
CA THR A 159 16.32 16.31 -24.21
C THR A 159 16.67 14.89 -24.65
N GLU A 160 17.49 14.18 -23.88
CA GLU A 160 17.81 12.76 -24.07
C GLU A 160 16.94 11.94 -23.11
N SER A 161 16.00 11.16 -23.65
CA SER A 161 15.07 10.35 -22.86
C SER A 161 14.89 8.95 -23.47
N GLY A 162 14.48 7.99 -22.64
CA GLY A 162 14.20 6.62 -23.06
C GLY A 162 15.25 5.59 -22.61
N HIS A 163 16.29 6.02 -21.91
CA HIS A 163 17.12 5.17 -21.03
C HIS A 163 16.90 5.55 -19.57
N GLY A 164 17.43 4.74 -18.66
CA GLY A 164 17.50 5.08 -17.24
C GLY A 164 17.61 3.86 -16.33
N TYR A 165 18.07 4.11 -15.11
CA TYR A 165 18.10 3.11 -14.05
C TYR A 165 16.76 3.11 -13.31
N THR A 166 16.19 1.93 -13.15
CA THR A 166 14.91 1.73 -12.48
C THR A 166 15.10 0.98 -11.16
N GLY A 167 14.56 1.56 -10.10
CA GLY A 167 14.64 0.99 -8.75
C GLY A 167 13.90 -0.33 -8.63
N HIS A 168 14.50 -1.28 -7.90
CA HIS A 168 13.77 -2.42 -7.35
C HIS A 168 14.20 -2.73 -5.92
N PRO A 169 13.29 -3.27 -5.09
CA PRO A 169 13.66 -3.75 -3.77
C PRO A 169 14.57 -4.98 -3.94
N VAL A 170 15.43 -5.24 -2.95
CA VAL A 170 16.26 -6.45 -3.00
C VAL A 170 15.38 -7.71 -3.01
N ASN A 171 14.23 -7.64 -2.34
CA ASN A 171 13.23 -8.68 -2.32
C ASN A 171 11.83 -8.12 -2.56
N PHE A 172 11.12 -8.62 -3.55
CA PHE A 172 9.69 -8.36 -3.73
C PHE A 172 8.87 -9.18 -2.73
N GLU A 173 7.69 -8.68 -2.35
CA GLU A 173 6.76 -9.39 -1.47
C GLU A 173 6.34 -10.78 -2.00
N GLY A 174 5.93 -11.65 -1.08
CA GLY A 174 5.47 -13.02 -1.34
C GLY A 174 6.45 -14.11 -0.90
N ARG A 175 5.99 -15.36 -0.81
CA ARG A 175 6.80 -16.51 -0.30
C ARG A 175 7.38 -17.40 -1.41
N HIS A 176 7.09 -17.09 -2.67
CA HIS A 176 7.51 -17.93 -3.79
C HIS A 176 8.99 -17.76 -4.13
N ALA A 177 9.69 -18.87 -4.38
CA ALA A 177 11.12 -18.89 -4.69
C ALA A 177 11.52 -18.03 -5.91
N ARG A 178 10.61 -17.83 -6.88
CA ARG A 178 10.85 -17.04 -8.10
C ARG A 178 10.15 -15.67 -8.09
N ARG A 179 9.73 -15.16 -6.92
CA ARG A 179 9.00 -13.89 -6.79
C ARG A 179 9.75 -12.71 -7.42
N ASN A 180 11.05 -12.57 -7.15
CA ASN A 180 11.87 -11.47 -7.67
C ASN A 180 11.97 -11.53 -9.20
N GLN A 181 12.26 -12.71 -9.76
CA GLN A 181 12.35 -12.90 -11.21
C GLN A 181 11.01 -12.60 -11.91
N LEU A 182 9.89 -13.03 -11.32
CA LEU A 182 8.56 -12.75 -11.85
C LEU A 182 8.24 -11.25 -11.81
N ALA A 183 8.55 -10.60 -10.69
CA ALA A 183 8.28 -9.20 -10.48
C ALA A 183 9.09 -8.32 -11.43
N LEU A 184 10.42 -8.55 -11.52
CA LEU A 184 11.30 -7.83 -12.45
C LEU A 184 10.87 -8.02 -13.90
N ARG A 185 10.44 -9.23 -14.30
CA ARG A 185 9.92 -9.47 -15.65
C ARG A 185 8.66 -8.65 -15.93
N ARG A 186 7.69 -8.62 -15.00
CA ARG A 186 6.45 -7.86 -15.15
C ARG A 186 6.72 -6.35 -15.16
N LEU A 187 7.56 -5.88 -14.25
CA LEU A 187 7.93 -4.47 -14.15
C LEU A 187 8.72 -4.00 -15.38
N GLY A 188 9.67 -4.78 -15.87
CA GLY A 188 10.44 -4.47 -17.07
C GLY A 188 9.62 -4.55 -18.35
N GLU A 189 8.55 -5.35 -18.36
CA GLU A 189 7.52 -5.28 -19.41
C GLU A 189 6.74 -3.96 -19.34
N ALA A 190 6.32 -3.52 -18.15
CA ALA A 190 5.60 -2.26 -17.97
C ALA A 190 6.44 -1.04 -18.39
N TYR A 191 7.72 -1.00 -17.99
CA TYR A 191 8.65 0.06 -18.40
C TYR A 191 8.83 0.15 -19.92
N ARG A 192 8.94 -0.99 -20.60
CA ARG A 192 9.03 -1.02 -22.08
C ARG A 192 7.75 -0.49 -22.74
N HIS A 193 6.58 -0.89 -22.24
CA HIS A 193 5.31 -0.36 -22.73
C HIS A 193 5.14 1.13 -22.43
N ALA A 194 5.77 1.63 -21.36
CA ALA A 194 5.76 3.04 -21.00
C ALA A 194 6.75 3.91 -21.80
N GLY A 195 7.58 3.31 -22.67
CA GLY A 195 8.52 4.03 -23.53
C GLY A 195 9.96 4.08 -23.03
N VAL A 196 10.30 3.41 -21.92
CA VAL A 196 11.69 3.26 -21.45
C VAL A 196 12.36 2.13 -22.25
N LYS A 197 13.02 2.49 -23.35
CA LYS A 197 13.63 1.56 -24.31
C LYS A 197 14.83 0.83 -23.72
N GLN A 198 15.67 1.54 -22.97
CA GLN A 198 16.88 1.01 -22.35
C GLN A 198 16.77 1.14 -20.82
N HIS A 199 16.00 0.25 -20.19
CA HIS A 199 15.92 0.19 -18.73
C HIS A 199 16.97 -0.77 -18.17
N GLN A 200 17.61 -0.37 -17.08
CA GLN A 200 18.45 -1.25 -16.27
C GLN A 200 17.96 -1.21 -14.83
N PHE A 201 17.69 -2.40 -14.27
CA PHE A 201 17.31 -2.50 -12.88
C PHE A 201 18.50 -2.21 -11.97
N TYR A 202 18.27 -1.49 -10.87
CA TYR A 202 19.28 -1.21 -9.86
C TYR A 202 18.68 -1.29 -8.45
N PRO A 203 19.37 -1.90 -7.48
CA PRO A 203 18.82 -2.07 -6.13
C PRO A 203 18.57 -0.73 -5.42
N GLU A 204 17.34 -0.53 -4.94
CA GLU A 204 16.90 0.66 -4.19
C GLU A 204 17.83 1.02 -3.01
N PRO A 205 18.24 0.10 -2.10
CA PRO A 205 19.11 0.47 -0.99
C PRO A 205 20.52 0.89 -1.41
N VAL A 206 21.02 0.32 -2.52
CA VAL A 206 22.32 0.72 -3.08
C VAL A 206 22.20 2.12 -3.66
N ALA A 207 21.13 2.42 -4.41
CA ALA A 207 20.87 3.75 -4.94
C ALA A 207 20.77 4.80 -3.82
N ALA A 208 19.97 4.55 -2.79
CA ALA A 208 19.83 5.45 -1.65
C ALA A 208 21.17 5.72 -0.94
N THR A 209 22.06 4.72 -0.88
CA THR A 209 23.40 4.88 -0.32
C THR A 209 24.30 5.71 -1.22
N MET A 210 24.24 5.46 -2.53
CA MET A 210 25.03 6.22 -3.50
C MET A 210 24.67 7.71 -3.49
N SER A 211 23.40 8.09 -3.39
CA SER A 211 23.02 9.50 -3.29
C SER A 211 23.55 10.18 -2.03
N TYR A 212 23.61 9.48 -0.89
CA TYR A 212 24.19 10.05 0.33
C TYR A 212 25.71 10.19 0.27
N VAL A 213 26.40 9.17 -0.26
CA VAL A 213 27.87 9.09 -0.29
C VAL A 213 28.47 9.94 -1.41
N HIS A 214 27.70 10.25 -2.46
CA HIS A 214 28.15 11.10 -3.56
C HIS A 214 28.68 12.46 -3.08
N ASP A 215 27.97 13.09 -2.13
CA ASP A 215 28.37 14.36 -1.52
C ASP A 215 29.31 14.18 -0.31
N ARG A 216 29.54 12.94 0.14
CA ARG A 216 30.30 12.58 1.36
C ARG A 216 31.19 11.35 1.11
N PRO A 217 32.30 11.50 0.38
CA PRO A 217 33.13 10.35 -0.02
C PRO A 217 33.84 9.66 1.15
N ASP A 218 33.95 10.34 2.30
CA ASP A 218 34.60 9.90 3.55
C ASP A 218 33.78 8.90 4.39
N VAL A 219 32.55 8.57 3.95
CA VAL A 219 31.75 7.52 4.57
C VAL A 219 32.50 6.19 4.54
N GLY A 220 32.50 5.49 5.68
CA GLY A 220 33.16 4.21 5.88
C GLY A 220 32.69 3.08 4.94
N ASP A 221 33.21 1.89 5.19
CA ASP A 221 33.08 0.77 4.27
C ASP A 221 31.80 -0.03 4.48
N LEU A 222 31.17 0.05 5.66
CA LEU A 222 30.02 -0.77 6.02
C LEU A 222 28.80 0.08 6.37
N VAL A 223 27.75 -0.06 5.57
CA VAL A 223 26.52 0.73 5.69
C VAL A 223 25.33 -0.19 5.96
N LEU A 224 24.51 0.15 6.94
CA LEU A 224 23.19 -0.46 7.14
C LEU A 224 22.13 0.47 6.57
N THR A 225 21.37 0.02 5.58
CA THR A 225 20.18 0.74 5.13
C THR A 225 18.93 0.12 5.74
N VAL A 226 18.06 0.96 6.27
CA VAL A 226 16.76 0.60 6.82
C VAL A 226 15.69 1.31 5.99
N ASP A 227 14.99 0.55 5.15
CA ASP A 227 13.87 1.04 4.35
C ASP A 227 12.55 0.65 5.03
N PHE A 228 11.90 1.61 5.66
CA PHE A 228 10.58 1.40 6.24
C PHE A 228 9.52 2.06 5.36
N GLY A 229 9.09 1.31 4.35
CA GLY A 229 8.11 1.76 3.36
C GLY A 229 6.66 1.65 3.84
N GLY A 230 5.75 1.77 2.87
CA GLY A 230 4.31 1.67 3.12
C GLY A 230 3.78 0.24 3.27
N GLY A 231 4.52 -0.78 2.84
CA GLY A 231 4.08 -2.20 2.89
C GLY A 231 5.11 -3.19 3.43
N THR A 232 6.39 -2.81 3.37
CA THR A 232 7.50 -3.65 3.83
C THR A 232 8.48 -2.83 4.66
N LEU A 233 9.27 -3.56 5.45
CA LEU A 233 10.41 -3.08 6.19
C LEU A 233 11.59 -3.93 5.75
N ASP A 234 12.54 -3.32 5.06
CA ASP A 234 13.68 -3.97 4.46
C ASP A 234 14.98 -3.45 5.05
N PHE A 235 15.85 -4.38 5.43
CA PHE A 235 17.17 -4.13 5.96
C PHE A 235 18.21 -4.64 4.98
N CYS A 236 19.23 -3.85 4.72
CA CYS A 236 20.33 -4.23 3.84
C CYS A 236 21.66 -3.80 4.45
N VAL A 237 22.58 -4.75 4.60
CA VAL A 237 23.98 -4.44 4.92
C VAL A 237 24.75 -4.35 3.61
N LEU A 238 25.35 -3.20 3.38
CA LEU A 238 26.14 -2.90 2.20
C LEU A 238 27.61 -2.78 2.59
N ARG A 239 28.49 -3.26 1.72
CA ARG A 239 29.93 -3.05 1.85
C ARG A 239 30.47 -2.33 0.62
N ARG A 240 31.32 -1.33 0.84
CA ARG A 240 32.04 -0.62 -0.23
C ARG A 240 32.84 -1.63 -1.05
N SER A 241 32.76 -1.49 -2.37
CA SER A 241 33.40 -2.35 -3.35
C SER A 241 33.83 -1.50 -4.55
N GLY A 242 35.07 -1.03 -4.53
CA GLY A 242 35.57 -0.07 -5.53
C GLY A 242 34.87 1.27 -5.39
N THR A 243 34.26 1.75 -6.48
CA THR A 243 33.52 3.03 -6.52
C THR A 243 32.05 2.91 -6.13
N GLY A 244 31.56 1.70 -5.80
CA GLY A 244 30.17 1.47 -5.44
C GLY A 244 30.02 0.60 -4.18
N PHE A 245 28.84 0.04 -3.99
CA PHE A 245 28.51 -0.84 -2.87
C PHE A 245 27.97 -2.17 -3.37
N ARG A 246 28.26 -3.23 -2.64
CA ARG A 246 27.68 -4.56 -2.84
C ARG A 246 26.83 -4.97 -1.64
N VAL A 247 25.77 -5.73 -1.90
CA VAL A 247 24.91 -6.29 -0.87
C VAL A 247 25.63 -7.44 -0.15
N VAL A 248 25.77 -7.33 1.17
CA VAL A 248 26.33 -8.39 2.04
C VAL A 248 25.23 -9.31 2.54
N ALA A 249 24.16 -8.72 3.09
CA ALA A 249 23.01 -9.45 3.59
C ALA A 249 21.75 -8.60 3.47
N THR A 250 20.60 -9.28 3.35
CA THR A 250 19.29 -8.64 3.42
C THR A 250 18.31 -9.41 4.27
N HIS A 251 17.38 -8.66 4.84
CA HIS A 251 16.25 -9.19 5.57
C HIS A 251 15.05 -8.29 5.30
N GLY A 252 13.91 -8.89 4.96
CA GLY A 252 12.67 -8.16 4.73
C GLY A 252 11.58 -8.71 5.63
N VAL A 253 10.82 -7.81 6.25
CA VAL A 253 9.66 -8.10 7.10
C VAL A 253 8.42 -7.59 6.38
N ALA A 254 7.35 -8.39 6.37
CA ALA A 254 6.03 -7.98 5.87
C ALA A 254 5.35 -7.05 6.89
N LEU A 255 5.99 -5.92 7.14
CA LEU A 255 5.58 -4.88 8.09
C LEU A 255 5.78 -3.55 7.39
N GLY A 256 4.69 -2.84 7.11
CA GLY A 256 4.71 -1.54 6.46
C GLY A 256 4.02 -0.46 7.28
N GLY A 257 4.11 0.78 6.80
CA GLY A 257 3.32 1.89 7.34
C GLY A 257 1.81 1.63 7.30
N ASP A 258 1.34 0.79 6.39
CA ASP A 258 -0.05 0.36 6.31
C ASP A 258 -0.49 -0.51 7.49
N HIS A 259 0.40 -1.31 8.08
CA HIS A 259 0.10 -2.09 9.29
C HIS A 259 -0.06 -1.16 10.49
N ILE A 260 0.71 -0.08 10.53
CA ILE A 260 0.56 0.99 11.53
C ILE A 260 -0.79 1.69 11.33
N ASP A 261 -1.12 2.10 10.09
CA ASP A 261 -2.42 2.73 9.79
C ASP A 261 -3.58 1.81 10.20
N GLN A 262 -3.46 0.54 9.87
CA GLN A 262 -4.39 -0.52 10.26
C GLN A 262 -4.52 -0.71 11.77
N ARG A 263 -3.41 -0.61 12.52
CA ARG A 263 -3.42 -0.68 14.00
C ARG A 263 -4.15 0.52 14.57
N LEU A 264 -3.86 1.73 14.09
CA LEU A 264 -4.53 2.97 14.53
C LEU A 264 -6.02 2.94 14.19
N TYR A 265 -6.39 2.50 13.00
CA TYR A 265 -7.79 2.35 12.61
C TYR A 265 -8.55 1.44 13.59
N ARG A 266 -7.98 0.29 13.93
CA ARG A 266 -8.61 -0.68 14.84
C ARG A 266 -8.73 -0.15 16.27
N GLU A 267 -7.67 0.46 16.78
CA GLU A 267 -7.62 0.90 18.18
C GLU A 267 -8.40 2.19 18.43
N LEU A 268 -8.38 3.12 17.48
CA LEU A 268 -8.98 4.44 17.65
C LEU A 268 -10.42 4.48 17.11
N LEU A 269 -10.66 3.94 15.91
CA LEU A 269 -11.96 4.09 15.25
C LEU A 269 -12.97 3.00 15.62
N PHE A 270 -12.57 1.74 15.75
CA PHE A 270 -13.55 0.69 16.07
C PHE A 270 -14.34 0.95 17.37
N PRO A 271 -13.73 1.40 18.48
CA PRO A 271 -14.49 1.76 19.68
C PRO A 271 -15.47 2.93 19.45
N ALA A 272 -15.11 3.87 18.57
CA ALA A 272 -15.97 4.99 18.17
C ALA A 272 -17.11 4.56 17.23
N LEU A 273 -16.97 3.41 16.56
CA LEU A 273 -17.94 2.81 15.63
C LEU A 273 -18.83 1.73 16.26
N GLY A 274 -18.63 1.40 17.55
CA GLY A 274 -19.48 0.48 18.30
C GLY A 274 -18.84 -0.84 18.73
N LYS A 275 -17.52 -1.02 18.53
CA LYS A 275 -16.82 -2.20 19.05
C LYS A 275 -16.89 -2.22 20.58
N GLY A 276 -17.30 -3.38 21.11
CA GLY A 276 -17.48 -3.60 22.55
C GLY A 276 -18.86 -3.23 23.09
N GLU A 277 -19.75 -2.68 22.26
CA GLU A 277 -21.12 -2.35 22.67
C GLU A 277 -22.04 -3.58 22.73
N MET A 278 -23.13 -3.43 23.48
CA MET A 278 -24.18 -4.45 23.59
C MET A 278 -25.25 -4.26 22.52
N TRP A 279 -25.83 -5.37 22.07
CA TRP A 279 -26.93 -5.41 21.11
C TRP A 279 -28.13 -6.14 21.72
N ARG A 280 -29.22 -5.40 21.89
CA ARG A 280 -30.51 -5.93 22.33
C ARG A 280 -31.45 -6.07 21.14
N ARG A 281 -32.05 -7.26 20.98
CA ARG A 281 -33.01 -7.54 19.91
C ARG A 281 -34.12 -8.46 20.40
N ARG A 282 -35.27 -8.44 19.72
CA ARG A 282 -36.36 -9.37 19.99
C ARG A 282 -36.00 -10.76 19.45
N GLY A 283 -35.99 -11.76 20.33
CA GLY A 283 -35.85 -13.16 19.96
C GLY A 283 -37.10 -13.73 19.31
N PHE A 284 -36.98 -14.92 18.73
CA PHE A 284 -38.08 -15.65 18.10
C PHE A 284 -39.26 -15.88 19.07
N ASP A 285 -38.97 -16.06 20.36
CA ASP A 285 -39.95 -16.32 21.42
C ASP A 285 -40.48 -15.04 22.10
N LYS A 286 -40.26 -13.86 21.50
CA LYS A 286 -40.61 -12.53 22.06
C LYS A 286 -39.86 -12.15 23.35
N GLU A 287 -38.92 -12.97 23.81
CA GLU A 287 -37.96 -12.59 24.84
C GLU A 287 -36.89 -11.66 24.28
N GLU A 288 -36.44 -10.69 25.06
CA GLU A 288 -35.33 -9.82 24.69
C GLU A 288 -34.02 -10.60 24.83
N ILE A 289 -33.24 -10.61 23.75
CA ILE A 289 -31.90 -11.19 23.71
C ILE A 289 -30.90 -10.05 23.79
N GLU A 290 -30.07 -10.06 24.84
CA GLU A 290 -28.94 -9.14 25.00
C GLU A 290 -27.63 -9.91 24.78
N THR A 291 -26.90 -9.54 23.73
CA THR A 291 -25.58 -10.10 23.40
C THR A 291 -24.59 -8.99 23.12
N ARG A 292 -23.29 -9.30 23.06
CA ARG A 292 -22.34 -8.36 22.45
C ARG A 292 -22.70 -8.15 20.98
N PHE A 293 -22.51 -6.93 20.49
CA PHE A 293 -22.62 -6.66 19.07
C PHE A 293 -21.51 -7.43 18.34
N PRO A 294 -21.81 -8.19 17.27
CA PRO A 294 -20.84 -9.02 16.55
C PRO A 294 -19.97 -8.14 15.64
N PHE A 295 -19.17 -7.25 16.24
CA PHE A 295 -18.35 -6.30 15.51
C PHE A 295 -17.27 -7.01 14.67
N GLU A 296 -16.88 -8.22 15.07
CA GLU A 296 -15.90 -9.07 14.38
C GLU A 296 -16.29 -9.34 12.92
N ASP A 297 -17.59 -9.38 12.61
CA ASP A 297 -18.10 -9.56 11.25
C ASP A 297 -17.87 -8.34 10.34
N TYR A 298 -17.53 -7.18 10.93
CA TYR A 298 -17.33 -5.90 10.26
C TYR A 298 -15.85 -5.54 10.11
N GLU A 299 -14.98 -6.02 11.01
CA GLU A 299 -13.60 -5.52 11.14
C GLU A 299 -12.80 -5.58 9.83
N GLU A 300 -12.80 -6.73 9.16
CA GLU A 300 -12.06 -6.93 7.91
C GLU A 300 -12.61 -6.07 6.76
N LEU A 301 -13.92 -5.83 6.74
CA LEU A 301 -14.56 -5.01 5.71
C LEU A 301 -14.33 -3.51 5.95
N LEU A 302 -14.22 -3.08 7.21
CA LEU A 302 -13.93 -1.70 7.58
C LEU A 302 -12.46 -1.33 7.33
N VAL A 303 -11.54 -2.25 7.58
CA VAL A 303 -10.11 -2.04 7.33
C VAL A 303 -9.79 -2.03 5.83
N ASN A 304 -10.52 -2.80 5.04
CA ASN A 304 -10.36 -2.85 3.60
C ASN A 304 -11.34 -1.92 2.88
N TRP A 305 -10.94 -0.66 2.72
CA TRP A 305 -11.73 0.39 2.06
C TRP A 305 -12.25 0.00 0.67
N ALA A 306 -11.54 -0.88 -0.05
CA ALA A 306 -11.92 -1.30 -1.41
C ALA A 306 -13.16 -2.23 -1.44
N VAL A 307 -13.53 -2.83 -0.31
CA VAL A 307 -14.66 -3.77 -0.21
C VAL A 307 -15.69 -3.37 0.86
N THR A 308 -15.51 -2.23 1.53
CA THR A 308 -16.42 -1.77 2.59
C THR A 308 -17.85 -1.58 2.09
N TYR A 309 -18.05 -1.35 0.79
CA TYR A 309 -19.38 -1.31 0.15
C TYR A 309 -20.22 -2.56 0.44
N LEU A 310 -19.60 -3.72 0.71
CA LEU A 310 -20.30 -4.96 1.08
C LEU A 310 -21.08 -4.84 2.41
N LEU A 311 -20.72 -3.89 3.27
CA LEU A 311 -21.46 -3.58 4.50
C LEU A 311 -22.85 -2.97 4.23
N ASN A 312 -23.18 -2.61 2.99
CA ASN A 312 -24.53 -2.19 2.61
C ASN A 312 -25.55 -3.34 2.56
N GLN A 313 -25.14 -4.60 2.70
CA GLN A 313 -26.05 -5.73 2.78
C GLN A 313 -26.90 -5.70 4.07
N ASN A 314 -28.16 -6.12 3.97
CA ASN A 314 -29.10 -6.14 5.10
C ASN A 314 -28.58 -6.88 6.34
N ARG A 315 -27.78 -7.94 6.13
CA ARG A 315 -27.17 -8.69 7.24
C ARG A 315 -26.28 -7.82 8.15
N TYR A 316 -25.71 -6.74 7.61
CA TYR A 316 -24.86 -5.81 8.34
C TYR A 316 -25.62 -4.54 8.75
N THR A 317 -26.52 -4.04 7.91
CA THR A 317 -27.23 -2.79 8.19
C THR A 317 -28.34 -2.97 9.22
N THR A 318 -29.04 -4.10 9.23
CA THR A 318 -30.14 -4.34 10.20
C THR A 318 -29.65 -4.31 11.65
N PRO A 319 -28.59 -5.05 12.06
CA PRO A 319 -28.09 -4.97 13.44
C PRO A 319 -27.66 -3.56 13.85
N VAL A 320 -27.06 -2.80 12.93
CA VAL A 320 -26.66 -1.40 13.18
C VAL A 320 -27.88 -0.52 13.43
N MET A 321 -28.94 -0.68 12.64
CA MET A 321 -30.19 0.07 12.82
C MET A 321 -30.88 -0.28 14.14
N ASP A 322 -30.95 -1.55 14.52
CA ASP A 322 -31.48 -1.99 15.81
C ASP A 322 -30.77 -1.29 16.99
N CYS A 323 -29.44 -1.12 16.89
CA CYS A 323 -28.66 -0.44 17.92
C CYS A 323 -28.89 1.08 17.94
N ILE A 324 -29.18 1.70 16.79
CA ILE A 324 -29.53 3.12 16.72
C ILE A 324 -30.92 3.36 17.34
N GLU A 325 -31.89 2.50 17.05
CA GLU A 325 -33.29 2.62 17.51
C GLU A 325 -33.45 2.46 19.03
N GLN A 326 -32.51 1.77 19.69
CA GLN A 326 -32.46 1.67 21.15
C GLN A 326 -32.24 3.02 21.84
N ASN A 327 -31.79 4.06 21.13
CA ASN A 327 -31.61 5.43 21.62
C ASN A 327 -30.75 5.56 22.89
N GLY A 328 -29.88 4.58 23.17
CA GLY A 328 -28.91 4.63 24.26
C GLY A 328 -27.64 5.43 23.91
N PRO A 329 -26.68 5.56 24.84
CA PRO A 329 -25.40 6.23 24.59
C PRO A 329 -24.63 5.63 23.40
N ALA A 330 -24.73 4.32 23.21
CA ALA A 330 -24.11 3.59 22.10
C ALA A 330 -24.70 3.96 20.72
N ALA A 331 -25.93 4.49 20.66
CA ALA A 331 -26.59 4.82 19.40
C ALA A 331 -25.80 5.84 18.56
N VAL A 332 -25.06 6.75 19.21
CA VAL A 332 -24.17 7.70 18.52
C VAL A 332 -23.10 6.95 17.72
N LYS A 333 -22.44 5.95 18.33
CA LYS A 333 -21.39 5.15 17.68
C LYS A 333 -21.91 4.40 16.46
N PHE A 334 -23.11 3.83 16.56
CA PHE A 334 -23.73 3.12 15.44
C PHE A 334 -24.24 4.07 14.35
N ARG A 335 -24.64 5.32 14.67
CA ARG A 335 -24.89 6.34 13.65
C ARG A 335 -23.62 6.66 12.86
N ARG A 336 -22.46 6.79 13.53
CA ARG A 336 -21.16 6.97 12.85
C ARG A 336 -20.85 5.82 11.90
N LEU A 337 -21.02 4.58 12.37
CA LEU A 337 -20.86 3.38 11.53
C LEU A 337 -21.82 3.38 10.34
N ARG A 338 -23.09 3.77 10.55
CA ARG A 338 -24.06 3.88 9.47
C ARG A 338 -23.65 4.94 8.44
N GLU A 339 -23.25 6.13 8.88
CA GLU A 339 -22.82 7.21 7.98
C GLU A 339 -21.58 6.80 7.18
N LEU A 340 -20.59 6.18 7.83
CA LEU A 340 -19.41 5.59 7.15
C LEU A 340 -19.83 4.66 6.00
N ILE A 341 -20.74 3.71 6.29
CA ILE A 341 -21.20 2.71 5.31
C ILE A 341 -22.05 3.34 4.21
N LYS A 342 -22.97 4.24 4.57
CA LYS A 342 -23.96 4.81 3.64
C LYS A 342 -23.39 5.89 2.74
N GLN A 343 -22.45 6.68 3.25
CA GLN A 343 -21.81 7.75 2.48
C GLN A 343 -20.48 7.31 1.83
N ASN A 344 -20.07 6.04 2.01
CA ASN A 344 -18.83 5.48 1.47
C ASN A 344 -17.55 6.22 1.91
N HIS A 345 -17.51 6.70 3.15
CA HIS A 345 -16.37 7.47 3.69
C HIS A 345 -15.13 6.61 4.01
N SER A 346 -15.13 5.32 3.70
CA SER A 346 -14.08 4.37 4.12
C SER A 346 -12.67 4.79 3.69
N TYR A 347 -12.52 5.33 2.48
CA TYR A 347 -11.23 5.82 1.99
C TYR A 347 -10.80 7.14 2.67
N LEU A 348 -11.74 8.03 2.96
CA LEU A 348 -11.46 9.28 3.70
C LEU A 348 -10.93 8.98 5.10
N LEU A 349 -11.55 8.03 5.81
CA LEU A 349 -11.05 7.59 7.13
C LEU A 349 -9.64 7.00 7.04
N PHE A 350 -9.34 6.22 5.99
CA PHE A 350 -7.99 5.69 5.77
C PHE A 350 -6.97 6.80 5.51
N GLN A 351 -7.35 7.82 4.73
CA GLN A 351 -6.52 8.98 4.45
C GLN A 351 -6.28 9.81 5.73
N ALA A 352 -7.31 10.08 6.52
CA ALA A 352 -7.20 10.79 7.80
C ALA A 352 -6.25 10.09 8.77
N ILE A 353 -6.33 8.75 8.90
CA ILE A 353 -5.39 7.98 9.73
C ILE A 353 -3.95 8.10 9.22
N LYS A 354 -3.74 8.02 7.90
CA LYS A 354 -2.41 8.14 7.30
C LYS A 354 -1.80 9.52 7.57
N ASP A 355 -2.59 10.57 7.42
CA ASP A 355 -2.15 11.96 7.61
C ASP A 355 -1.90 12.25 9.10
N PHE A 356 -2.78 11.76 9.98
CA PHE A 356 -2.60 11.82 11.44
C PHE A 356 -1.31 11.14 11.91
N LYS A 357 -0.99 9.95 11.37
CA LYS A 357 0.29 9.27 11.65
C LYS A 357 1.50 10.10 11.19
N ALA A 358 1.40 10.71 10.01
CA ALA A 358 2.47 11.57 9.49
C ALA A 358 2.67 12.81 10.36
N GLU A 359 1.59 13.43 10.84
CA GLU A 359 1.64 14.58 11.76
C GLU A 359 2.30 14.21 13.10
N LEU A 360 1.97 13.06 13.68
CA LEU A 360 2.61 12.56 14.92
C LEU A 360 4.12 12.27 14.75
N SER A 361 4.61 12.16 13.52
CA SER A 361 6.04 12.00 13.25
C SER A 361 6.81 13.33 13.36
N THR A 362 6.12 14.48 13.34
CA THR A 362 6.73 15.81 13.46
C THR A 362 6.28 16.56 14.72
N ALA A 363 5.03 16.39 15.16
CA ALA A 363 4.45 17.01 16.35
C ALA A 363 4.44 16.05 17.56
N GLU A 364 4.51 16.59 18.78
CA GLU A 364 4.43 15.81 20.03
C GLU A 364 3.00 15.32 20.33
N SER A 365 2.00 15.93 19.70
CA SER A 365 0.60 15.57 19.79
C SER A 365 -0.14 16.01 18.54
N ALA A 366 -1.18 15.29 18.16
CA ALA A 366 -2.08 15.63 17.06
C ALA A 366 -3.53 15.30 17.44
N VAL A 367 -4.50 15.73 16.64
CA VAL A 367 -5.91 15.34 16.76
C VAL A 367 -6.33 14.61 15.49
N LEU A 368 -6.81 13.38 15.63
CA LEU A 368 -7.45 12.66 14.53
C LEU A 368 -8.86 13.24 14.38
N ASP A 369 -9.02 14.17 13.45
CA ASP A 369 -10.28 14.82 13.11
C ASP A 369 -10.89 14.17 11.86
N ILE A 370 -12.11 13.65 12.02
CA ILE A 370 -12.90 13.02 10.96
C ILE A 370 -14.32 13.60 11.02
N PRO A 371 -14.54 14.78 10.42
CA PRO A 371 -15.81 15.51 10.52
C PRO A 371 -16.96 14.72 9.88
N GLU A 372 -16.69 13.88 8.88
CA GLU A 372 -17.67 13.06 8.18
C GLU A 372 -18.43 12.08 9.08
N ILE A 373 -17.84 11.73 10.23
CA ILE A 373 -18.46 10.87 11.24
C ILE A 373 -18.41 11.49 12.64
N ASP A 374 -18.16 12.79 12.76
CA ASP A 374 -18.13 13.51 14.03
C ASP A 374 -17.21 12.83 15.05
N VAL A 375 -15.94 12.61 14.67
CA VAL A 375 -14.91 12.00 15.52
C VAL A 375 -13.73 12.95 15.64
N GLU A 376 -13.37 13.29 16.88
CA GLU A 376 -12.12 13.98 17.22
C GLU A 376 -11.43 13.16 18.31
N ILE A 377 -10.20 12.69 18.04
CA ILE A 377 -9.42 11.90 19.00
C ILE A 377 -8.04 12.53 19.16
N PRO A 378 -7.76 13.26 20.26
CA PRO A 378 -6.41 13.72 20.56
C PRO A 378 -5.52 12.53 20.95
N LEU A 379 -4.28 12.53 20.47
CA LEU A 379 -3.28 11.53 20.84
C LEU A 379 -1.90 12.20 20.93
N THR A 380 -1.14 11.83 21.95
CA THR A 380 0.28 12.20 22.03
C THR A 380 1.14 11.21 21.24
N ARG A 381 2.31 11.65 20.78
CA ARG A 381 3.30 10.77 20.13
C ARG A 381 3.66 9.57 21.01
N ARG A 382 3.79 9.79 22.32
CA ARG A 382 4.07 8.71 23.28
C ARG A 382 2.98 7.64 23.33
N GLU A 383 1.70 8.05 23.29
CA GLU A 383 0.58 7.10 23.25
C GLU A 383 0.55 6.35 21.91
N PHE A 384 0.80 7.06 20.81
CA PHE A 384 0.97 6.45 19.49
C PHE A 384 2.05 5.37 19.48
N GLU A 385 3.25 5.69 19.99
CA GLU A 385 4.37 4.75 20.08
C GLU A 385 4.06 3.54 20.97
N HIS A 386 3.27 3.75 22.03
CA HIS A 386 2.78 2.65 22.87
C HIS A 386 1.82 1.73 22.10
N LEU A 387 0.93 2.28 21.26
CA LEU A 387 -0.01 1.49 20.45
C LEU A 387 0.69 0.59 19.42
N ILE A 388 1.91 0.95 19.00
CA ILE A 388 2.71 0.22 18.00
C ILE A 388 3.96 -0.46 18.59
N ALA A 389 4.05 -0.60 19.91
CA ALA A 389 5.24 -1.10 20.58
C ALA A 389 5.68 -2.50 20.10
N ASP A 390 4.73 -3.37 19.77
CA ASP A 390 4.98 -4.71 19.22
C ASP A 390 5.55 -4.66 17.79
N LEU A 391 5.11 -3.68 16.98
CA LEU A 391 5.66 -3.43 15.64
C LEU A 391 7.09 -2.89 15.73
N LEU A 392 7.35 -1.97 16.68
CA LEU A 392 8.69 -1.45 16.95
C LEU A 392 9.65 -2.53 17.43
N GLU A 393 9.16 -3.51 18.19
CA GLU A 393 9.95 -4.69 18.57
C GLU A 393 10.33 -5.56 17.36
N GLN A 394 9.46 -5.66 16.35
CA GLN A 394 9.82 -6.33 15.09
C GLN A 394 10.93 -5.57 14.33
N VAL A 395 10.96 -4.24 14.40
CA VAL A 395 12.07 -3.44 13.86
C VAL A 395 13.39 -3.82 14.55
N ARG A 396 13.41 -3.85 15.89
CA ARG A 396 14.60 -4.23 16.68
C ARG A 396 15.14 -5.62 16.31
N ARG A 397 14.23 -6.60 16.19
CA ARG A 397 14.57 -7.96 15.79
C ARG A 397 15.10 -8.01 14.36
N GLY A 398 14.46 -7.32 13.42
CA GLY A 398 14.89 -7.25 12.04
C GLY A 398 16.32 -6.72 11.88
N ILE A 399 16.71 -5.70 12.65
CA ILE A 399 18.11 -5.21 12.67
C ILE A 399 19.06 -6.33 13.13
N THR A 400 18.73 -7.00 14.24
CA THR A 400 19.54 -8.07 14.82
C THR A 400 19.73 -9.22 13.83
N ASP A 401 18.64 -9.74 13.28
CA ASP A 401 18.64 -10.82 12.30
C ASP A 401 19.49 -10.46 11.06
N THR A 402 19.47 -9.19 10.64
CA THR A 402 20.22 -8.74 9.46
C THR A 402 21.72 -8.74 9.73
N LEU A 403 22.16 -8.21 10.86
CA LEU A 403 23.57 -8.16 11.24
C LEU A 403 24.14 -9.57 11.48
N GLU A 404 23.36 -10.44 12.12
CA GLU A 404 23.72 -11.84 12.32
C GLU A 404 23.91 -12.56 10.98
N ARG A 405 22.98 -12.39 10.03
CA ARG A 405 23.10 -12.92 8.67
C ARG A 405 24.31 -12.37 7.92
N ALA A 406 24.68 -11.12 8.18
CA ALA A 406 25.86 -10.49 7.60
C ALA A 406 27.17 -10.94 8.27
N GLY A 407 27.11 -11.53 9.47
CA GLY A 407 28.28 -11.82 10.30
C GLY A 407 28.99 -10.55 10.76
N VAL A 408 28.22 -9.49 11.03
CA VAL A 408 28.70 -8.14 11.33
C VAL A 408 28.34 -7.78 12.77
N ALA A 409 29.29 -7.19 13.50
CA ALA A 409 29.03 -6.64 14.83
C ALA A 409 28.52 -5.20 14.73
N ASP A 410 27.64 -4.79 15.65
CA ASP A 410 27.05 -3.44 15.69
C ASP A 410 28.10 -2.32 15.57
N ASN A 411 29.22 -2.45 16.27
CA ASN A 411 30.31 -1.46 16.30
C ASN A 411 31.07 -1.33 14.98
N SER A 412 30.92 -2.27 14.05
CA SER A 412 31.58 -2.26 12.75
C SER A 412 30.73 -1.63 11.64
N VAL A 413 29.47 -1.29 11.92
CA VAL A 413 28.63 -0.51 11.01
C VAL A 413 29.04 0.95 11.08
N ASP A 414 29.59 1.49 9.99
CA ASP A 414 30.11 2.86 9.94
C ASP A 414 29.00 3.90 9.78
N LEU A 415 27.91 3.53 9.08
CA LEU A 415 26.80 4.42 8.77
C LEU A 415 25.47 3.65 8.78
N VAL A 416 24.43 4.28 9.30
CA VAL A 416 23.04 3.81 9.21
C VAL A 416 22.20 4.80 8.43
N LEU A 417 21.76 4.39 7.25
CA LEU A 417 20.87 5.16 6.38
C LEU A 417 19.43 4.74 6.61
N ARG A 418 18.55 5.72 6.81
CA ARG A 418 17.11 5.50 6.92
C ARG A 418 16.43 6.00 5.64
N THR A 419 15.53 5.19 5.10
CA THR A 419 14.72 5.52 3.93
C THR A 419 13.29 4.98 4.10
N GLY A 420 12.37 5.43 3.26
CA GLY A 420 10.95 5.11 3.35
C GLY A 420 10.20 5.96 4.36
N GLY A 421 8.96 6.34 4.04
CA GLY A 421 8.21 7.33 4.83
C GLY A 421 7.92 6.92 6.27
N SER A 422 7.80 5.63 6.57
CA SER A 422 7.56 5.15 7.94
C SER A 422 8.83 5.20 8.81
N SER A 423 10.01 5.39 8.21
CA SER A 423 11.26 5.57 8.95
C SER A 423 11.35 6.93 9.66
N LEU A 424 10.48 7.88 9.27
CA LEU A 424 10.36 9.20 9.89
C LEU A 424 9.74 9.16 11.29
N ILE A 425 9.14 8.03 11.69
CA ILE A 425 8.60 7.85 13.04
C ILE A 425 9.76 7.99 14.05
N PRO A 426 9.68 8.91 15.03
CA PRO A 426 10.77 9.17 15.97
C PRO A 426 11.25 7.93 16.74
N ALA A 427 10.35 7.10 17.26
CA ALA A 427 10.74 5.83 17.87
C ALA A 427 11.60 4.90 16.98
N VAL A 428 11.45 4.96 15.65
CA VAL A 428 12.31 4.18 14.73
C VAL A 428 13.71 4.79 14.67
N LYS A 429 13.83 6.13 14.71
CA LYS A 429 15.12 6.81 14.85
C LYS A 429 15.79 6.43 16.16
N ASP A 430 15.05 6.49 17.25
CA ASP A 430 15.58 6.25 18.60
C ASP A 430 16.10 4.81 18.73
N ILE A 431 15.38 3.82 18.19
CA ILE A 431 15.85 2.43 18.11
C ILE A 431 17.22 2.31 17.43
N LEU A 432 17.43 3.07 16.36
CA LEU A 432 18.68 3.03 15.61
C LEU A 432 19.79 3.80 16.33
N GLU A 433 19.48 4.94 16.93
CA GLU A 433 20.46 5.73 17.69
C GLU A 433 20.90 5.05 19.00
N GLU A 434 20.00 4.35 19.67
CA GLU A 434 20.32 3.51 20.84
C GLU A 434 21.40 2.46 20.51
N ARG A 435 21.37 1.93 19.28
CA ARG A 435 22.26 0.86 18.84
C ARG A 435 23.50 1.34 18.08
N PHE A 436 23.37 2.44 17.33
CA PHE A 436 24.39 2.98 16.41
C PHE A 436 24.63 4.48 16.66
N SER A 437 24.71 4.86 17.93
CA SER A 437 24.84 6.24 18.41
C SER A 437 25.79 7.09 17.55
N GLY A 438 25.24 8.16 16.96
CA GLY A 438 26.00 9.14 16.16
C GLY A 438 26.37 8.67 14.75
N ARG A 439 25.84 7.53 14.30
CA ARG A 439 26.03 6.98 12.95
C ARG A 439 24.74 6.93 12.14
N VAL A 440 23.60 7.28 12.74
CA VAL A 440 22.31 7.32 12.05
C VAL A 440 22.17 8.65 11.36
N VAL A 441 21.87 8.62 10.06
CA VAL A 441 21.74 9.82 9.26
C VAL A 441 20.33 9.96 8.71
N ASP A 442 19.89 11.21 8.69
CA ASP A 442 18.68 11.64 8.02
C ASP A 442 18.96 11.76 6.53
N HIS A 443 18.29 10.93 5.74
CA HIS A 443 18.32 11.01 4.29
C HIS A 443 16.89 11.15 3.78
N ASP A 444 16.68 11.92 2.71
CA ASP A 444 15.34 12.14 2.19
C ASP A 444 14.69 10.79 1.82
N PRO A 445 13.62 10.37 2.51
CA PRO A 445 13.07 9.02 2.37
C PRO A 445 12.28 8.83 1.07
N PHE A 446 12.02 9.88 0.31
CA PHE A 446 11.16 9.84 -0.89
C PHE A 446 11.90 10.15 -2.18
N THR A 447 12.95 10.97 -2.14
CA THR A 447 13.68 11.40 -3.36
C THR A 447 15.06 10.76 -3.51
N SER A 448 15.63 10.25 -2.42
CA SER A 448 16.99 9.70 -2.37
C SER A 448 17.27 8.56 -3.34
N VAL A 449 16.32 7.64 -3.48
CA VAL A 449 16.45 6.49 -4.36
C VAL A 449 16.51 6.97 -5.81
N ALA A 450 15.58 7.82 -6.24
CA ALA A 450 15.58 8.39 -7.59
C ALA A 450 16.88 9.17 -7.89
N ALA A 451 17.34 9.99 -6.94
CA ALA A 451 18.61 10.71 -7.05
C ALA A 451 19.81 9.76 -7.25
N GLY A 452 19.90 8.71 -6.43
CA GLY A 452 20.98 7.73 -6.51
C GLY A 452 20.95 6.89 -7.78
N LEU A 453 19.76 6.57 -8.28
CA LEU A 453 19.57 5.90 -9.56
C LEU A 453 20.08 6.77 -10.72
N ALA A 454 19.80 8.08 -10.69
CA ALA A 454 20.28 9.02 -11.71
C ALA A 454 21.81 9.13 -11.72
N ILE A 455 22.44 9.19 -10.54
CA ILE A 455 23.91 9.16 -10.41
C ILE A 455 24.48 7.85 -10.96
N ALA A 456 23.89 6.71 -10.58
CA ALA A 456 24.33 5.40 -11.02
C ALA A 456 24.23 5.23 -12.55
N ASP A 457 23.15 5.72 -13.15
CA ASP A 457 22.95 5.71 -14.60
C ASP A 457 23.97 6.61 -15.32
N TYR A 458 24.26 7.81 -14.80
CA TYR A 458 25.24 8.73 -15.38
C TYR A 458 26.65 8.10 -15.46
N TYR A 459 27.10 7.46 -14.38
CA TYR A 459 28.42 6.82 -14.31
C TYR A 459 28.44 5.39 -14.86
N SER A 460 27.31 4.84 -15.32
CA SER A 460 27.16 3.43 -15.71
C SER A 460 27.60 2.45 -14.60
N TYR A 461 27.29 2.74 -13.33
CA TYR A 461 27.70 1.86 -12.25
C TYR A 461 27.04 0.49 -12.37
N GLN A 462 27.87 -0.54 -12.58
CA GLN A 462 27.40 -1.91 -12.51
C GLN A 462 27.32 -2.35 -11.05
N HIS A 463 26.23 -3.03 -10.69
CA HIS A 463 26.13 -3.76 -9.43
C HIS A 463 26.40 -5.25 -9.73
N ALA A 464 27.23 -5.87 -8.90
CA ALA A 464 27.62 -7.27 -9.01
C ALA A 464 26.72 -8.18 -8.19
#